data_AF-A0A2U3QWW7-F1
#
_entry.id   AF-A0A2U3QWW7-F1
#
_cell.length_a   1.000
_cell.length_b   1.000
_cell.length_c   1.000
_cell.angle_alpha   90.00
_cell.angle_beta   90.00
_cell.angle_gamma   90.00
#
_symmetry.space_group_name_H-M   'P 1'
#
loop_
_entity.id
_entity.type
_entity.pdbx_description
1 polymer ?
#
loop_
_entity_poly.entity_id
_entity_poly.type
_entity_poly.pdbx_seq_one_letter_code
_entity_poly.pdbx_strand_id
1 'polypeptide(L)'
;MHEDEIVKYIVDAIKFNQFALAYNSMLCYKGGDNIKQIKQRVKAEVTKEEWKLFKFFQKHVSSQELYCSPIFKMPDSHIKLIFKLFDNGKVEKAKAIIAGRCIWKIAKQEVVKGNLENTKFLLEYEVECNICYKFRNEEDKFKKIEKSTLTFCVRLLSYLINELTEVNSITQELIVSDQTFAKMTDYLLTKAGRKIYTLDLGSTFKTLLHQCIEQNYMESIKVLLKHQMYVNYCNTSPGDGKLGTPLDVAIEQDKYETAKILVQNGATDYSVAIVTAMQNKITVQKVNALLTTANFLKNTGYFIENKVLPDKQLNESISISHFIQNGHKTRNDFYNLMKDVSSKTLLSQLAYEFRLDKNLLCFYIELVQLEIHKLQLSDQLLHVEANDQILKNMSNIEKSLLQDGNLELHGACGGISTQSESELDIS
;
A
#
# COMPACT_ATOMS: atom_id res chain seq x y z
N MET A 1 5.69 47.80 5.14
CA MET A 1 6.34 47.15 3.99
C MET A 1 6.74 48.22 3.00
N HIS A 2 7.97 48.15 2.51
CA HIS A 2 8.41 48.94 1.36
C HIS A 2 7.65 48.52 0.09
N GLU A 3 7.55 49.41 -0.90
CA GLU A 3 6.83 49.13 -2.15
C GLU A 3 7.29 47.84 -2.83
N ASP A 4 8.60 47.57 -2.82
CA ASP A 4 9.18 46.37 -3.43
C ASP A 4 8.75 45.09 -2.71
N GLU A 5 8.64 45.13 -1.39
CA GLU A 5 8.13 44.00 -0.60
C GLU A 5 6.65 43.73 -0.92
N ILE A 6 5.88 44.78 -1.20
CA ILE A 6 4.46 44.70 -1.54
C ILE A 6 4.29 44.09 -2.93
N VAL A 7 5.05 44.57 -3.91
CA VAL A 7 5.05 44.00 -5.27
C VAL A 7 5.43 42.53 -5.20
N LYS A 8 6.52 42.18 -4.52
CA LYS A 8 6.95 40.79 -4.34
C LYS A 8 5.87 39.94 -3.68
N TYR A 9 5.23 40.43 -2.62
CA TYR A 9 4.16 39.72 -1.94
C TYR A 9 2.96 39.44 -2.86
N ILE A 10 2.55 40.43 -3.66
CA ILE A 10 1.43 40.29 -4.61
C ILE A 10 1.80 39.33 -5.75
N VAL A 11 3.04 39.41 -6.26
CA VAL A 11 3.56 38.50 -7.30
C VAL A 11 3.55 37.07 -6.79
N ASP A 12 4.05 36.81 -5.57
CA ASP A 12 3.99 35.48 -4.95
C ASP A 12 2.53 35.01 -4.80
N ALA A 13 1.64 35.86 -4.32
CA ALA A 13 0.22 35.52 -4.19
C ALA A 13 -0.40 35.12 -5.54
N ILE A 14 -0.05 35.80 -6.64
CA ILE A 14 -0.51 35.44 -7.98
C ILE A 14 0.06 34.09 -8.43
N LYS A 15 1.36 33.85 -8.25
CA LYS A 15 2.03 32.59 -8.65
C LYS A 15 1.44 31.36 -7.96
N PHE A 16 0.92 31.51 -6.73
CA PHE A 16 0.28 30.43 -5.96
C PHE A 16 -1.26 30.45 -6.01
N ASN A 17 -1.87 31.12 -7.00
CA ASN A 17 -3.33 31.24 -7.14
C ASN A 17 -4.05 31.84 -5.92
N GLN A 18 -3.36 32.60 -5.07
CA GLN A 18 -3.92 33.33 -3.92
C GLN A 18 -4.55 34.66 -4.37
N PHE A 19 -5.40 34.62 -5.41
CA PHE A 19 -5.90 35.81 -6.07
C PHE A 19 -6.78 36.71 -5.19
N ALA A 20 -7.52 36.14 -4.23
CA ALA A 20 -8.28 36.93 -3.27
C ALA A 20 -7.35 37.80 -2.43
N LEU A 21 -6.21 37.23 -2.00
CA LEU A 21 -5.19 37.92 -1.23
C LEU A 21 -4.50 38.99 -2.09
N ALA A 22 -4.04 38.64 -3.29
CA ALA A 22 -3.43 39.58 -4.23
C ALA A 22 -4.35 40.77 -4.55
N TYR A 23 -5.64 40.50 -4.81
CA TYR A 23 -6.60 41.56 -5.14
C TYR A 23 -6.89 42.44 -3.92
N ASN A 24 -7.06 41.87 -2.74
CA ASN A 24 -7.22 42.63 -1.51
C ASN A 24 -6.01 43.49 -1.20
N SER A 25 -4.80 42.95 -1.31
CA SER A 25 -3.57 43.73 -1.14
C SER A 25 -3.55 44.92 -2.09
N MET A 26 -3.85 44.74 -3.37
CA MET A 26 -3.94 45.86 -4.33
C MET A 26 -5.02 46.89 -3.96
N LEU A 27 -6.15 46.48 -3.39
CA LEU A 27 -7.25 47.36 -3.00
C LEU A 27 -6.98 48.14 -1.70
N CYS A 28 -6.17 47.60 -0.79
CA CYS A 28 -5.79 48.28 0.44
C CYS A 28 -4.84 49.48 0.19
N TYR A 29 -4.15 49.50 -0.96
CA TYR A 29 -3.33 50.65 -1.40
C TYR A 29 -4.13 51.73 -2.15
N LYS A 30 -5.41 51.90 -1.85
CA LYS A 30 -6.35 52.82 -2.55
C LYS A 30 -6.05 54.33 -2.42
N GLY A 31 -4.96 54.74 -1.78
CA GLY A 31 -4.54 56.14 -1.77
C GLY A 31 -3.66 56.52 -2.97
N GLY A 32 -4.22 57.17 -3.98
CA GLY A 32 -3.47 57.90 -5.04
C GLY A 32 -2.81 57.06 -6.15
N ASP A 33 -2.10 57.74 -7.07
CA ASP A 33 -1.46 57.22 -8.31
C ASP A 33 -0.60 55.95 -8.16
N ASN A 34 -0.25 55.59 -6.94
CA ASN A 34 0.52 54.41 -6.55
C ASN A 34 -0.14 53.08 -6.95
N ILE A 35 -1.48 52.96 -6.98
CA ILE A 35 -2.14 51.69 -7.35
C ILE A 35 -1.91 51.31 -8.83
N LYS A 36 -1.82 52.31 -9.72
CA LYS A 36 -1.54 52.09 -11.14
C LYS A 36 -0.11 51.61 -11.32
N GLN A 37 0.83 52.24 -10.61
CA GLN A 37 2.24 51.87 -10.61
C GLN A 37 2.46 50.45 -10.08
N ILE A 38 1.89 50.10 -8.91
CA ILE A 38 1.96 48.74 -8.35
C ILE A 38 1.39 47.70 -9.33
N LYS A 39 0.24 47.97 -9.97
CA LYS A 39 -0.35 47.05 -10.96
C LYS A 39 0.55 46.85 -12.18
N GLN A 40 1.21 47.91 -12.66
CA GLN A 40 2.15 47.80 -13.78
C GLN A 40 3.38 46.98 -13.39
N ARG A 41 3.95 47.23 -12.22
CA ARG A 41 5.10 46.48 -11.69
C ARG A 41 4.78 45.00 -11.50
N VAL A 42 3.67 44.68 -10.82
CA VAL A 42 3.21 43.29 -10.66
C VAL A 42 3.00 42.62 -12.00
N LYS A 43 2.36 43.29 -12.97
CA LYS A 43 2.12 42.74 -14.31
C LYS A 43 3.42 42.44 -15.07
N ALA A 44 4.50 43.18 -14.80
CA ALA A 44 5.80 42.94 -15.42
C ALA A 44 6.52 41.71 -14.84
N GLU A 45 6.20 41.31 -13.61
CA GLU A 45 6.87 40.22 -12.89
C GLU A 45 6.13 38.86 -12.92
N VAL A 46 4.90 38.85 -13.45
CA VAL A 46 4.10 37.63 -13.65
C VAL A 46 3.97 37.31 -15.13
N THR A 47 3.75 36.03 -15.44
CA THR A 47 3.51 35.57 -16.80
C THR A 47 2.19 36.12 -17.35
N LYS A 48 2.07 36.14 -18.69
CA LYS A 48 0.84 36.56 -19.37
C LYS A 48 -0.35 35.68 -18.96
N GLU A 49 -0.11 34.39 -18.75
CA GLU A 49 -1.10 33.39 -18.36
C GLU A 49 -1.58 33.60 -16.92
N GLU A 50 -0.67 33.79 -15.96
CA GLU A 50 -1.00 34.13 -14.57
C GLU A 50 -1.80 35.42 -14.49
N TRP A 51 -1.41 36.45 -15.24
CA TRP A 51 -2.16 37.70 -15.28
C TRP A 51 -3.55 37.54 -15.89
N LYS A 52 -3.71 36.73 -16.94
CA LYS A 52 -5.03 36.40 -17.52
C LYS A 52 -5.92 35.69 -16.49
N LEU A 53 -5.38 34.74 -15.73
CA LEU A 53 -6.11 34.03 -14.68
C LEU A 53 -6.53 34.97 -13.54
N PHE A 54 -5.63 35.87 -13.12
CA PHE A 54 -5.95 36.91 -12.15
C PHE A 54 -7.08 37.84 -12.64
N LYS A 55 -7.04 38.25 -13.92
CA LYS A 55 -8.14 39.03 -14.54
C LYS A 55 -9.43 38.24 -14.65
N PHE A 56 -9.35 36.95 -14.95
CA PHE A 56 -10.50 36.06 -14.96
C PHE A 56 -11.17 36.00 -13.57
N PHE A 57 -10.38 35.87 -12.50
CA PHE A 57 -10.88 35.94 -11.12
C PHE A 57 -11.58 37.28 -10.84
N GLN A 58 -10.94 38.42 -11.15
CA GLN A 58 -11.51 39.75 -10.93
C GLN A 58 -12.85 40.00 -11.66
N LYS A 59 -13.10 39.29 -12.77
CA LYS A 59 -14.38 39.35 -13.49
C LYS A 59 -15.51 38.60 -12.79
N HIS A 60 -15.20 37.56 -12.02
CA HIS A 60 -16.19 36.67 -11.43
C HIS A 60 -16.36 36.84 -9.92
N VAL A 61 -15.40 37.47 -9.25
CA VAL A 61 -15.42 37.70 -7.80
C VAL A 61 -15.34 39.20 -7.55
N SER A 62 -16.41 39.76 -6.99
CA SER A 62 -16.49 41.19 -6.76
C SER A 62 -15.54 41.62 -5.64
N SER A 63 -15.07 42.87 -5.67
CA SER A 63 -14.25 43.39 -4.57
C SER A 63 -15.02 43.44 -3.23
N GLN A 64 -16.35 43.58 -3.26
CA GLN A 64 -17.18 43.60 -2.05
C GLN A 64 -17.14 42.27 -1.30
N GLU A 65 -17.13 41.15 -2.03
CA GLU A 65 -16.97 39.81 -1.44
C GLU A 65 -15.62 39.61 -0.74
N LEU A 66 -14.63 40.44 -1.06
CA LEU A 66 -13.28 40.36 -0.50
C LEU A 66 -13.05 41.29 0.70
N TYR A 67 -13.92 42.28 0.93
CA TYR A 67 -13.79 43.23 2.05
C TYR A 67 -14.32 42.71 3.38
N CYS A 68 -15.21 41.71 3.39
CA CYS A 68 -15.90 41.28 4.62
C CYS A 68 -15.10 40.36 5.58
N SER A 69 -13.90 39.87 5.21
CA SER A 69 -12.86 39.17 6.03
C SER A 69 -13.27 37.92 6.88
N PRO A 70 -12.37 36.95 7.20
CA PRO A 70 -10.92 36.87 6.88
C PRO A 70 -10.47 35.66 6.04
N ILE A 71 -11.34 34.64 5.92
CA ILE A 71 -11.05 33.26 5.50
C ILE A 71 -12.22 32.89 4.58
N PHE A 72 -12.31 33.60 3.45
CA PHE A 72 -13.53 33.93 2.70
C PHE A 72 -14.45 32.73 2.41
N LYS A 73 -15.65 32.76 3.02
CA LYS A 73 -16.74 31.83 2.75
C LYS A 73 -17.07 31.86 1.26
N MET A 74 -17.03 30.69 0.63
CA MET A 74 -17.29 30.56 -0.81
C MET A 74 -18.80 30.43 -1.07
N PRO A 75 -19.42 31.30 -1.89
CA PRO A 75 -20.82 31.16 -2.29
C PRO A 75 -21.06 29.86 -3.07
N ASP A 76 -22.25 29.28 -2.95
CA ASP A 76 -22.61 28.04 -3.66
C ASP A 76 -22.56 28.22 -5.19
N SER A 77 -22.81 29.43 -5.69
CA SER A 77 -22.66 29.77 -7.12
C SER A 77 -21.21 29.60 -7.58
N HIS A 78 -20.22 29.93 -6.74
CA HIS A 78 -18.81 29.72 -7.05
C HIS A 78 -18.43 28.24 -6.99
N ILE A 79 -18.96 27.49 -6.03
CA ILE A 79 -18.74 26.03 -5.95
C ILE A 79 -19.24 25.36 -7.23
N LYS A 80 -20.47 25.70 -7.67
CA LYS A 80 -21.03 25.20 -8.94
C LYS A 80 -20.16 25.58 -10.14
N LEU A 81 -19.65 26.82 -10.17
CA LEU A 81 -18.77 27.28 -11.25
C LEU A 81 -17.42 26.55 -11.25
N ILE A 82 -16.82 26.31 -10.08
CA ILE A 82 -15.56 25.59 -9.93
C ILE A 82 -15.67 24.20 -10.55
N PHE A 83 -16.66 23.42 -10.13
CA PHE A 83 -16.83 22.06 -10.65
C PHE A 83 -17.24 22.07 -12.13
N LYS A 84 -18.11 22.99 -12.56
CA LYS A 84 -18.38 23.16 -14.00
C LYS A 84 -17.12 23.46 -14.81
N LEU A 85 -16.18 24.27 -14.30
CA LEU A 85 -14.93 24.55 -14.98
C LEU A 85 -14.01 23.33 -14.98
N PHE A 86 -13.91 22.63 -13.85
CA PHE A 86 -13.14 21.40 -13.69
C PHE A 86 -13.63 20.31 -14.67
N ASP A 87 -14.93 20.03 -14.70
CA ASP A 87 -15.56 19.04 -15.59
C ASP A 87 -15.34 19.35 -17.07
N ASN A 88 -15.17 20.63 -17.41
CA ASN A 88 -14.85 21.09 -18.77
C ASN A 88 -13.33 21.10 -19.08
N GLY A 89 -12.50 20.50 -18.23
CA GLY A 89 -11.03 20.45 -18.38
C GLY A 89 -10.33 21.80 -18.13
N LYS A 90 -11.03 22.81 -17.59
CA LYS A 90 -10.49 24.17 -17.36
C LYS A 90 -9.93 24.29 -15.94
N VAL A 91 -9.02 23.38 -15.57
CA VAL A 91 -8.47 23.23 -14.21
C VAL A 91 -7.92 24.54 -13.64
N GLU A 92 -7.05 25.24 -14.37
CA GLU A 92 -6.45 26.50 -13.89
C GLU A 92 -7.49 27.61 -13.66
N LYS A 93 -8.58 27.64 -14.45
CA LYS A 93 -9.69 28.57 -14.20
C LYS A 93 -10.50 28.17 -12.97
N ALA A 94 -10.65 26.88 -12.69
CA ALA A 94 -11.28 26.40 -11.47
C ALA A 94 -10.45 26.81 -10.24
N LYS A 95 -9.12 26.58 -10.26
CA LYS A 95 -8.17 27.04 -9.23
C LYS A 95 -8.25 28.56 -9.03
N ALA A 96 -8.33 29.32 -10.13
CA ALA A 96 -8.49 30.77 -10.10
C ALA A 96 -9.75 31.24 -9.38
N ILE A 97 -10.87 30.51 -9.46
CA ILE A 97 -12.08 30.84 -8.70
C ILE A 97 -11.92 30.49 -7.22
N ILE A 98 -11.18 29.44 -6.85
CA ILE A 98 -10.93 29.13 -5.43
C ILE A 98 -10.10 30.25 -4.78
N ALA A 99 -9.06 30.75 -5.46
CA ALA A 99 -8.40 32.02 -5.18
C ALA A 99 -7.73 32.15 -3.79
N GLY A 100 -7.17 31.08 -3.26
CA GLY A 100 -6.56 31.02 -1.93
C GLY A 100 -7.54 30.82 -0.78
N ARG A 101 -8.82 30.54 -1.07
CA ARG A 101 -9.83 30.32 -0.04
C ARG A 101 -9.69 28.93 0.60
N CYS A 102 -10.15 28.82 1.85
CA CYS A 102 -10.22 27.55 2.57
C CYS A 102 -11.23 26.62 1.91
N ILE A 103 -10.78 25.43 1.51
CA ILE A 103 -11.62 24.46 0.80
C ILE A 103 -12.20 23.37 1.71
N TRP A 104 -11.84 23.35 3.00
CA TRP A 104 -12.18 22.27 3.94
C TRP A 104 -13.67 21.89 3.90
N LYS A 105 -14.56 22.90 3.90
CA LYS A 105 -16.01 22.65 3.86
C LYS A 105 -16.44 21.94 2.57
N ILE A 106 -15.87 22.33 1.42
CA ILE A 106 -16.20 21.76 0.11
C ILE A 106 -15.61 20.35 0.01
N ALA A 107 -14.36 20.16 0.44
CA ALA A 107 -13.70 18.87 0.45
C ALA A 107 -14.49 17.83 1.26
N LYS A 108 -14.96 18.20 2.46
CA LYS A 108 -15.85 17.34 3.27
C LYS A 108 -17.12 16.92 2.52
N GLN A 109 -17.78 17.86 1.85
CA GLN A 109 -19.01 17.58 1.11
C GLN A 109 -18.77 16.63 -0.07
N GLU A 110 -17.68 16.82 -0.81
CA GLU A 110 -17.36 15.96 -1.97
C GLU A 110 -16.91 14.56 -1.54
N VAL A 111 -16.22 14.45 -0.40
CA VAL A 111 -15.87 13.17 0.23
C VAL A 111 -17.13 12.40 0.62
N VAL A 112 -18.09 13.04 1.29
CA VAL A 112 -19.37 12.42 1.66
C VAL A 112 -20.17 12.00 0.44
N LYS A 113 -20.19 12.81 -0.63
CA LYS A 113 -20.86 12.44 -1.89
C LYS A 113 -20.17 11.30 -2.65
N GLY A 114 -19.00 10.82 -2.19
CA GLY A 114 -18.24 9.82 -2.92
C GLY A 114 -17.64 10.34 -4.24
N ASN A 115 -17.50 11.65 -4.42
CA ASN A 115 -16.92 12.20 -5.65
C ASN A 115 -15.39 12.20 -5.57
N LEU A 116 -14.79 11.11 -6.08
CA LEU A 116 -13.36 10.89 -6.04
C LEU A 116 -12.57 11.97 -6.79
N GLU A 117 -12.97 12.31 -8.02
CA GLU A 117 -12.20 13.25 -8.85
C GLU A 117 -12.26 14.68 -8.30
N ASN A 118 -13.42 15.11 -7.79
CA ASN A 118 -13.50 16.39 -7.08
C ASN A 118 -12.65 16.40 -5.81
N THR A 119 -12.64 15.30 -5.05
CA THR A 119 -11.80 15.17 -3.85
C THR A 119 -10.32 15.25 -4.19
N LYS A 120 -9.87 14.58 -5.26
CA LYS A 120 -8.49 14.64 -5.75
C LYS A 120 -8.10 16.06 -6.12
N PHE A 121 -8.91 16.72 -6.95
CA PHE A 121 -8.71 18.09 -7.38
C PHE A 121 -8.58 19.06 -6.20
N LEU A 122 -9.48 18.96 -5.22
CA LEU A 122 -9.46 19.80 -4.03
C LEU A 122 -8.21 19.54 -3.19
N LEU A 123 -7.82 18.27 -2.99
CA LEU A 123 -6.58 17.96 -2.26
C LEU A 123 -5.34 18.53 -2.96
N GLU A 124 -5.23 18.37 -4.27
CA GLU A 124 -4.12 18.90 -5.06
C GLU A 124 -4.07 20.42 -4.97
N TYR A 125 -5.23 21.08 -5.08
CA TYR A 125 -5.33 22.51 -4.88
C TYR A 125 -4.85 22.94 -3.48
N GLU A 126 -5.29 22.26 -2.41
CA GLU A 126 -4.87 22.60 -1.04
C GLU A 126 -3.35 22.52 -0.89
N VAL A 127 -2.74 21.45 -1.42
CA VAL A 127 -1.29 21.24 -1.34
C VAL A 127 -0.55 22.29 -2.17
N GLU A 128 -0.86 22.38 -3.47
CA GLU A 128 -0.13 23.21 -4.43
C GLU A 128 -0.30 24.70 -4.18
N CYS A 129 -1.50 25.14 -3.79
CA CYS A 129 -1.83 26.55 -3.68
C CYS A 129 -1.74 27.01 -2.23
N ASN A 130 -2.46 26.39 -1.29
CA ASN A 130 -2.61 26.92 0.06
C ASN A 130 -1.42 26.55 0.96
N ILE A 131 -1.06 25.26 1.03
CA ILE A 131 0.02 24.76 1.88
C ILE A 131 1.37 25.25 1.37
N CYS A 132 1.67 25.09 0.08
CA CYS A 132 2.93 25.58 -0.49
C CYS A 132 3.09 27.11 -0.33
N TYR A 133 2.02 27.89 -0.53
CA TYR A 133 2.07 29.33 -0.30
C TYR A 133 2.36 29.66 1.17
N LYS A 134 1.68 28.99 2.11
CA LYS A 134 1.85 29.23 3.55
C LYS A 134 3.31 29.12 3.99
N PHE A 135 4.04 28.12 3.49
CA PHE A 135 5.42 27.83 3.88
C PHE A 135 6.47 28.34 2.88
N ARG A 136 6.09 29.12 1.86
CA ARG A 136 6.97 29.48 0.72
C ARG A 136 8.30 30.13 1.09
N ASN A 137 8.33 30.89 2.18
CA ASN A 137 9.49 31.65 2.66
C ASN A 137 10.19 31.00 3.87
N GLU A 138 9.83 29.78 4.23
CA GLU A 138 10.41 29.10 5.40
C GLU A 138 11.59 28.21 5.01
N GLU A 139 12.62 28.14 5.85
CA GLU A 139 13.83 27.34 5.62
C GLU A 139 13.49 25.83 5.52
N ASP A 140 12.67 25.32 6.45
CA ASP A 140 12.22 23.92 6.49
C ASP A 140 10.92 23.65 5.70
N LYS A 141 10.66 24.42 4.63
CA LYS A 141 9.36 24.40 3.93
C LYS A 141 8.89 23.00 3.53
N PHE A 142 9.77 22.13 3.02
CA PHE A 142 9.38 20.80 2.55
C PHE A 142 8.82 19.93 3.67
N LYS A 143 9.49 19.90 4.84
CA LYS A 143 9.04 19.15 6.02
C LYS A 143 7.71 19.68 6.55
N LYS A 144 7.50 21.00 6.50
CA LYS A 144 6.25 21.64 6.95
C LYS A 144 5.10 21.42 5.96
N ILE A 145 5.38 21.41 4.66
CA ILE A 145 4.44 21.04 3.60
C ILE A 145 4.01 19.58 3.78
N GLU A 146 4.96 18.66 3.97
CA GLU A 146 4.66 17.24 4.22
C GLU A 146 3.76 17.07 5.46
N LYS A 147 4.14 17.66 6.60
CA LYS A 147 3.35 17.59 7.84
C LYS A 147 1.94 18.17 7.68
N SER A 148 1.81 19.27 6.95
CA SER A 148 0.51 19.91 6.74
C SER A 148 -0.38 19.14 5.77
N THR A 149 0.21 18.57 4.72
CA THR A 149 -0.47 17.67 3.77
C THR A 149 -0.97 16.43 4.50
N LEU A 150 -0.12 15.84 5.33
CA LEU A 150 -0.46 14.73 6.21
C LEU A 150 -1.66 15.08 7.08
N THR A 151 -1.61 16.24 7.76
CA THR A 151 -2.67 16.70 8.65
C THR A 151 -4.00 16.87 7.92
N PHE A 152 -3.97 17.41 6.70
CA PHE A 152 -5.17 17.59 5.90
C PHE A 152 -5.76 16.25 5.43
N CYS A 153 -4.93 15.33 4.93
CA CYS A 153 -5.36 13.98 4.51
C CYS A 153 -5.94 13.19 5.69
N VAL A 154 -5.25 13.21 6.83
CA VAL A 154 -5.69 12.62 8.11
C VAL A 154 -7.07 13.13 8.49
N ARG A 155 -7.28 14.45 8.46
CA ARG A 155 -8.58 15.03 8.81
C ARG A 155 -9.69 14.60 7.84
N LEU A 156 -9.42 14.55 6.53
CA LEU A 156 -10.39 14.07 5.55
C LEU A 156 -10.73 12.59 5.77
N LEU A 157 -9.74 11.75 6.05
CA LEU A 157 -9.92 10.34 6.39
C LEU A 157 -10.78 10.18 7.64
N SER A 158 -10.44 10.86 8.74
CA SER A 158 -11.24 10.83 9.96
C SER A 158 -12.69 11.25 9.73
N TYR A 159 -12.91 12.26 8.88
CA TYR A 159 -14.26 12.69 8.52
C TYR A 159 -15.01 11.62 7.71
N LEU A 160 -14.39 11.06 6.68
CA LEU A 160 -14.96 9.98 5.87
C LEU A 160 -15.34 8.76 6.73
N ILE A 161 -14.51 8.42 7.72
CA ILE A 161 -14.75 7.30 8.63
C ILE A 161 -15.90 7.59 9.60
N ASN A 162 -15.96 8.79 10.19
CA ASN A 162 -17.06 9.14 11.08
C ASN A 162 -18.42 9.07 10.36
N GLU A 163 -18.47 9.52 9.11
CA GLU A 163 -19.69 9.47 8.30
C GLU A 163 -20.10 8.02 7.99
N LEU A 164 -19.16 7.08 7.83
CA LEU A 164 -19.51 5.65 7.78
C LEU A 164 -20.20 5.17 9.07
N THR A 165 -19.74 5.65 10.23
CA THR A 165 -20.23 5.19 11.54
C THR A 165 -21.58 5.79 11.92
N GLU A 166 -21.80 7.07 11.66
CA GLU A 166 -23.03 7.80 12.03
C GLU A 166 -24.24 7.38 11.19
N VAL A 167 -24.00 7.04 9.92
CA VAL A 167 -25.06 6.65 8.97
C VAL A 167 -25.61 5.26 9.26
N ASN A 168 -24.73 4.35 9.72
CA ASN A 168 -25.09 2.99 10.13
C ASN A 168 -26.07 2.96 11.32
N SER A 169 -26.03 3.95 12.22
CA SER A 169 -26.92 3.98 13.39
C SER A 169 -28.30 4.61 13.11
N ILE A 170 -28.44 5.40 12.05
CA ILE A 170 -29.65 6.21 11.82
C ILE A 170 -30.44 5.80 10.58
N THR A 171 -29.78 5.43 9.47
CA THR A 171 -30.46 5.39 8.15
C THR A 171 -30.39 4.07 7.40
N GLN A 172 -29.47 3.15 7.76
CA GLN A 172 -29.18 1.91 7.02
C GLN A 172 -28.81 2.07 5.53
N GLU A 173 -28.87 3.27 4.96
CA GLU A 173 -28.46 3.58 3.59
C GLU A 173 -27.02 4.05 3.54
N LEU A 174 -26.25 3.44 2.66
CA LEU A 174 -24.83 3.68 2.53
C LEU A 174 -24.54 4.92 1.67
N ILE A 175 -23.99 5.99 2.25
CA ILE A 175 -23.68 7.21 1.48
C ILE A 175 -22.62 6.95 0.39
N VAL A 176 -21.65 6.06 0.66
CA VAL A 176 -20.52 5.78 -0.23
C VAL A 176 -20.34 4.29 -0.42
N SER A 177 -20.34 3.80 -1.67
CA SER A 177 -20.07 2.38 -1.95
C SER A 177 -18.68 1.94 -1.45
N ASP A 178 -18.50 0.66 -1.11
CA ASP A 178 -17.21 0.08 -0.71
C ASP A 178 -16.09 0.45 -1.70
N GLN A 179 -16.35 0.30 -3.01
CA GLN A 179 -15.36 0.65 -4.04
C GLN A 179 -14.96 2.12 -4.01
N THR A 180 -15.92 3.03 -3.79
CA THR A 180 -15.64 4.46 -3.73
C THR A 180 -14.87 4.82 -2.47
N PHE A 181 -15.28 4.28 -1.31
CA PHE A 181 -14.56 4.47 -0.06
C PHE A 181 -13.13 3.94 -0.14
N ALA A 182 -12.95 2.74 -0.71
CA ALA A 182 -11.64 2.12 -0.90
C ALA A 182 -10.74 3.01 -1.77
N LYS A 183 -11.23 3.50 -2.91
CA LYS A 183 -10.46 4.40 -3.80
C LYS A 183 -10.09 5.73 -3.13
N MET A 184 -11.02 6.33 -2.37
CA MET A 184 -10.75 7.56 -1.63
C MET A 184 -9.70 7.34 -0.54
N THR A 185 -9.86 6.26 0.22
CA THR A 185 -8.93 5.88 1.29
C THR A 185 -7.53 5.60 0.74
N ASP A 186 -7.42 4.82 -0.35
CA ASP A 186 -6.14 4.52 -1.00
C ASP A 186 -5.44 5.80 -1.47
N TYR A 187 -6.19 6.71 -2.09
CA TYR A 187 -5.64 7.98 -2.57
C TYR A 187 -5.16 8.88 -1.43
N LEU A 188 -5.97 9.07 -0.39
CA LEU A 188 -5.63 9.93 0.75
C LEU A 188 -4.40 9.40 1.51
N LEU A 189 -4.31 8.08 1.70
CA LEU A 189 -3.16 7.46 2.35
C LEU A 189 -1.90 7.52 1.49
N THR A 190 -2.04 7.29 0.18
CA THR A 190 -0.91 7.44 -0.76
C THR A 190 -0.38 8.88 -0.76
N LYS A 191 -1.27 9.88 -0.76
CA LYS A 191 -0.88 11.29 -0.71
C LYS A 191 -0.32 11.73 0.64
N ALA A 192 -0.76 11.12 1.72
CA ALA A 192 -0.16 11.32 3.05
C ALA A 192 1.29 10.82 3.13
N GLY A 193 1.71 9.93 2.22
CA GLY A 193 3.10 9.43 2.15
C GLY A 193 3.53 8.60 3.36
N ARG A 194 2.60 8.18 4.21
CA ARG A 194 2.87 7.49 5.47
C ARG A 194 1.95 6.28 5.65
N LYS A 195 2.47 5.29 6.36
CA LYS A 195 1.70 4.09 6.70
C LYS A 195 0.63 4.42 7.73
N ILE A 196 -0.53 3.80 7.59
CA ILE A 196 -1.72 3.95 8.46
C ILE A 196 -1.36 3.92 9.95
N TYR A 197 -0.67 2.89 10.42
CA TYR A 197 -0.39 2.70 11.85
C TYR A 197 0.58 3.75 12.44
N THR A 198 1.31 4.48 11.60
CA THR A 198 2.22 5.56 12.04
C THR A 198 1.51 6.89 12.20
N LEU A 199 0.24 6.97 11.78
CA LEU A 199 -0.58 8.16 11.87
C LEU A 199 -1.22 8.20 13.26
N ASP A 200 -1.00 9.30 13.98
CA ASP A 200 -1.73 9.58 15.21
C ASP A 200 -3.15 10.05 14.87
N LEU A 201 -4.05 9.07 14.77
CA LEU A 201 -5.42 9.24 14.26
C LEU A 201 -6.52 9.00 15.31
N GLY A 202 -6.14 8.91 16.58
CA GLY A 202 -7.09 8.63 17.67
C GLY A 202 -7.63 7.19 17.65
N SER A 203 -8.67 6.93 18.45
CA SER A 203 -9.29 5.60 18.59
C SER A 203 -10.04 5.16 17.33
N THR A 204 -10.74 6.07 16.65
CA THR A 204 -11.56 5.79 15.45
C THR A 204 -10.80 5.02 14.37
N PHE A 205 -9.54 5.37 14.15
CA PHE A 205 -8.75 4.75 13.10
C PHE A 205 -8.19 3.39 13.50
N LYS A 206 -7.95 3.18 14.79
CA LYS A 206 -7.55 1.88 15.32
C LYS A 206 -8.70 0.86 15.16
N THR A 207 -9.94 1.33 15.16
CA THR A 207 -11.15 0.51 15.02
C THR A 207 -11.71 0.45 13.60
N LEU A 208 -11.07 1.13 12.63
CA LEU A 208 -11.56 1.19 11.25
C LEU A 208 -11.61 -0.19 10.59
N LEU A 209 -10.62 -1.06 10.88
CA LEU A 209 -10.64 -2.43 10.34
C LEU A 209 -11.89 -3.17 10.80
N HIS A 210 -12.20 -3.10 12.10
CA HIS A 210 -13.38 -3.73 12.70
C HIS A 210 -14.64 -3.26 11.99
N GLN A 211 -14.79 -1.96 11.78
CA GLN A 211 -15.95 -1.37 11.10
C GLN A 211 -16.08 -1.85 9.65
N CYS A 212 -14.99 -1.83 8.87
CA CYS A 212 -15.03 -2.33 7.50
C CYS A 212 -15.37 -3.84 7.45
N ILE A 213 -14.91 -4.62 8.44
CA ILE A 213 -15.27 -6.04 8.56
C ILE A 213 -16.76 -6.18 8.86
N GLU A 214 -17.28 -5.48 9.86
CA GLU A 214 -18.71 -5.47 10.22
C GLU A 214 -19.59 -5.18 9.00
N GLN A 215 -19.21 -4.17 8.22
CA GLN A 215 -19.91 -3.72 7.02
C GLN A 215 -19.66 -4.57 5.76
N ASN A 216 -18.77 -5.56 5.83
CA ASN A 216 -18.35 -6.39 4.69
C ASN A 216 -17.75 -5.61 3.52
N TYR A 217 -16.97 -4.57 3.83
CA TYR A 217 -16.30 -3.73 2.82
C TYR A 217 -14.97 -4.32 2.40
N MET A 218 -15.06 -5.31 1.52
CA MET A 218 -13.93 -6.13 1.16
C MET A 218 -12.86 -5.35 0.39
N GLU A 219 -13.25 -4.40 -0.48
CA GLU A 219 -12.28 -3.57 -1.18
C GLU A 219 -11.57 -2.60 -0.22
N SER A 220 -12.31 -2.06 0.74
CA SER A 220 -11.75 -1.18 1.78
C SER A 220 -10.79 -1.93 2.70
N ILE A 221 -11.13 -3.13 3.15
CA ILE A 221 -10.25 -3.99 3.97
C ILE A 221 -8.94 -4.25 3.21
N LYS A 222 -9.00 -4.64 1.92
CA LYS A 222 -7.80 -4.86 1.10
C LYS A 222 -6.91 -3.60 1.02
N VAL A 223 -7.51 -2.44 0.81
CA VAL A 223 -6.79 -1.15 0.79
C VAL A 223 -6.11 -0.88 2.14
N LEU A 224 -6.82 -1.04 3.25
CA LEU A 224 -6.24 -0.77 4.56
C LEU A 224 -5.08 -1.73 4.89
N LEU A 225 -5.20 -3.00 4.52
CA LEU A 225 -4.14 -4.00 4.67
C LEU A 225 -2.92 -3.70 3.77
N LYS A 226 -3.15 -3.28 2.52
CA LYS A 226 -2.10 -2.79 1.60
C LYS A 226 -1.28 -1.65 2.23
N HIS A 227 -1.94 -0.77 2.98
CA HIS A 227 -1.30 0.34 3.71
C HIS A 227 -0.79 -0.06 5.12
N GLN A 228 -0.65 -1.36 5.38
CA GLN A 228 -0.06 -1.95 6.59
C GLN A 228 -0.78 -1.53 7.88
N MET A 229 -2.11 -1.47 7.89
CA MET A 229 -2.84 -1.25 9.12
C MET A 229 -2.49 -2.30 10.18
N TYR A 230 -2.52 -1.90 11.46
CA TYR A 230 -2.24 -2.81 12.56
C TYR A 230 -3.38 -3.83 12.74
N VAL A 231 -3.17 -5.05 12.24
CA VAL A 231 -4.19 -6.11 12.13
C VAL A 231 -4.55 -6.81 13.44
N ASN A 232 -3.70 -6.69 14.47
CA ASN A 232 -3.93 -7.29 15.80
C ASN A 232 -4.41 -6.26 16.83
N TYR A 233 -4.99 -5.14 16.39
CA TYR A 233 -5.53 -4.15 17.31
C TYR A 233 -6.74 -4.71 18.07
N CYS A 234 -6.60 -4.91 19.38
CA CYS A 234 -7.73 -5.30 20.22
C CYS A 234 -8.49 -4.05 20.67
N ASN A 235 -9.77 -3.95 20.32
CA ASN A 235 -10.59 -2.79 20.64
C ASN A 235 -11.49 -3.05 21.84
N THR A 236 -11.11 -2.66 23.04
CA THR A 236 -12.03 -2.76 24.19
C THR A 236 -13.01 -1.58 24.20
N SER A 237 -14.20 -1.72 23.60
CA SER A 237 -15.23 -0.68 23.74
C SER A 237 -15.72 -0.59 25.19
N PRO A 238 -15.73 0.61 25.82
CA PRO A 238 -16.31 0.80 27.14
C PRO A 238 -17.84 0.92 27.00
N GLY A 239 -18.57 -0.13 27.36
CA GLY A 239 -20.03 -0.08 27.46
C GLY A 239 -20.70 -1.44 27.28
N ASP A 240 -20.38 -2.14 26.20
CA ASP A 240 -21.18 -3.30 25.75
C ASP A 240 -20.38 -4.61 25.62
N GLY A 241 -19.10 -4.58 26.01
CA GLY A 241 -18.42 -5.79 26.47
C GLY A 241 -17.98 -6.81 25.43
N LYS A 242 -17.77 -6.44 24.16
CA LYS A 242 -16.72 -7.03 23.31
C LYS A 242 -16.54 -6.28 21.99
N LEU A 243 -15.35 -5.77 21.78
CA LEU A 243 -14.74 -5.75 20.45
C LEU A 243 -13.37 -6.45 20.62
N GLY A 244 -13.17 -7.52 19.86
CA GLY A 244 -11.94 -8.30 19.90
C GLY A 244 -10.89 -7.70 18.99
N THR A 245 -10.02 -8.55 18.46
CA THR A 245 -9.22 -8.20 17.28
C THR A 245 -10.09 -8.18 16.02
N PRO A 246 -9.60 -7.61 14.90
CA PRO A 246 -10.25 -7.75 13.60
C PRO A 246 -10.55 -9.21 13.23
N LEU A 247 -9.66 -10.13 13.60
CA LEU A 247 -9.84 -11.56 13.38
C LEU A 247 -11.01 -12.10 14.21
N ASP A 248 -11.17 -11.67 15.46
CA ASP A 248 -12.33 -12.04 16.29
C ASP A 248 -13.65 -11.62 15.64
N VAL A 249 -13.73 -10.39 15.13
CA VAL A 249 -14.95 -9.88 14.48
C VAL A 249 -15.28 -10.68 13.22
N ALA A 250 -14.28 -10.98 12.39
CA ALA A 250 -14.47 -11.77 11.18
C ALA A 250 -14.95 -13.20 11.51
N ILE A 251 -14.40 -13.80 12.56
CA ILE A 251 -14.78 -15.12 13.05
C ILE A 251 -16.23 -15.08 13.55
N GLU A 252 -16.56 -14.21 14.51
CA GLU A 252 -17.89 -14.12 15.11
C GLU A 252 -19.01 -13.98 14.07
N GLN A 253 -18.75 -13.20 13.01
CA GLN A 253 -19.68 -12.95 11.91
C GLN A 253 -19.67 -14.01 10.79
N ASP A 254 -18.93 -15.10 10.96
CA ASP A 254 -18.80 -16.19 9.99
C ASP A 254 -18.24 -15.75 8.62
N LYS A 255 -17.34 -14.75 8.61
CA LYS A 255 -16.72 -14.18 7.41
C LYS A 255 -15.36 -14.85 7.14
N TYR A 256 -15.40 -16.13 6.74
CA TYR A 256 -14.19 -16.94 6.54
C TYR A 256 -13.18 -16.33 5.55
N GLU A 257 -13.63 -15.82 4.39
CA GLU A 257 -12.72 -15.21 3.41
C GLU A 257 -12.06 -13.93 3.96
N THR A 258 -12.77 -13.16 4.77
CA THR A 258 -12.21 -12.00 5.47
C THR A 258 -11.17 -12.44 6.51
N ALA A 259 -11.48 -13.46 7.32
CA ALA A 259 -10.52 -14.02 8.28
C ALA A 259 -9.25 -14.54 7.58
N LYS A 260 -9.40 -15.19 6.44
CA LYS A 260 -8.29 -15.66 5.60
C LYS A 260 -7.39 -14.51 5.17
N ILE A 261 -7.96 -13.43 4.64
CA ILE A 261 -7.24 -12.23 4.22
C ILE A 261 -6.54 -11.56 5.41
N LEU A 262 -7.15 -11.57 6.60
CA LEU A 262 -6.51 -11.04 7.81
C LEU A 262 -5.29 -11.87 8.22
N VAL A 263 -5.39 -13.20 8.25
CA VAL A 263 -4.27 -14.09 8.58
C VAL A 263 -3.13 -13.94 7.57
N GLN A 264 -3.44 -13.79 6.28
CA GLN A 264 -2.44 -13.50 5.25
C GLN A 264 -1.62 -12.23 5.53
N ASN A 265 -2.21 -11.27 6.23
CA ASN A 265 -1.60 -9.99 6.57
C ASN A 265 -1.14 -9.93 8.03
N GLY A 266 -0.97 -11.08 8.70
CA GLY A 266 -0.37 -11.16 10.03
C GLY A 266 -1.34 -11.13 11.20
N ALA A 267 -2.64 -11.31 10.97
CA ALA A 267 -3.59 -11.45 12.07
C ALA A 267 -3.40 -12.81 12.75
N THR A 268 -2.99 -12.79 14.01
CA THR A 268 -2.68 -14.00 14.79
C THR A 268 -3.23 -13.95 16.20
N ASP A 269 -3.74 -12.80 16.63
CA ASP A 269 -4.34 -12.63 17.94
C ASP A 269 -5.85 -12.78 17.82
N TYR A 270 -6.43 -13.69 18.61
CA TYR A 270 -7.86 -13.99 18.65
C TYR A 270 -8.25 -14.57 20.01
N SER A 271 -9.53 -14.52 20.35
CA SER A 271 -10.12 -15.03 21.57
C SER A 271 -10.59 -16.47 21.41
N VAL A 272 -10.00 -17.39 22.16
CA VAL A 272 -10.44 -18.80 22.22
C VAL A 272 -11.91 -18.91 22.64
N ALA A 273 -12.40 -18.00 23.48
CA ALA A 273 -13.79 -17.99 23.92
C ALA A 273 -14.78 -17.76 22.74
N ILE A 274 -14.42 -16.92 21.77
CA ILE A 274 -15.25 -16.66 20.58
C ILE A 274 -15.27 -17.90 19.69
N VAL A 275 -14.13 -18.55 19.50
CA VAL A 275 -14.02 -19.80 18.71
C VAL A 275 -14.85 -20.91 19.34
N THR A 276 -14.79 -21.08 20.66
CA THR A 276 -15.60 -22.07 21.40
C THR A 276 -17.09 -21.79 21.26
N ALA A 277 -17.51 -20.52 21.33
CA ALA A 277 -18.92 -20.15 21.16
C ALA A 277 -19.47 -20.44 19.75
N MET A 278 -18.59 -20.54 18.75
CA MET A 278 -18.97 -20.83 17.37
C MET A 278 -19.11 -22.31 17.03
N GLN A 279 -18.86 -23.24 17.96
CA GLN A 279 -18.81 -24.69 17.73
C GLN A 279 -20.03 -25.29 17.01
N ASN A 280 -21.17 -24.59 16.99
CA ASN A 280 -22.39 -25.01 16.29
C ASN A 280 -22.47 -24.58 14.80
N LYS A 281 -21.48 -23.86 14.25
CA LYS A 281 -21.46 -23.40 12.85
C LYS A 281 -20.70 -24.38 11.92
N ILE A 282 -21.19 -24.51 10.68
CA ILE A 282 -20.63 -25.43 9.66
C ILE A 282 -19.18 -25.07 9.28
N THR A 283 -18.80 -23.80 9.41
CA THR A 283 -17.48 -23.26 9.05
C THR A 283 -16.38 -23.52 10.09
N VAL A 284 -16.72 -24.07 11.26
CA VAL A 284 -15.78 -24.25 12.38
C VAL A 284 -14.55 -25.04 12.00
N GLN A 285 -14.67 -26.09 11.20
CA GLN A 285 -13.51 -26.89 10.76
C GLN A 285 -12.52 -26.05 9.93
N LYS A 286 -13.04 -25.21 9.02
CA LYS A 286 -12.22 -24.31 8.20
C LYS A 286 -11.56 -23.22 9.05
N VAL A 287 -12.32 -22.63 9.97
CA VAL A 287 -11.81 -21.62 10.91
C VAL A 287 -10.73 -22.23 11.80
N ASN A 288 -10.94 -23.41 12.35
CA ASN A 288 -9.93 -24.08 13.18
C ASN A 288 -8.65 -24.31 12.39
N ALA A 289 -8.72 -24.84 11.16
CA ALA A 289 -7.53 -25.07 10.35
C ALA A 289 -6.77 -23.75 10.10
N LEU A 290 -7.51 -22.68 9.78
CA LEU A 290 -6.96 -21.33 9.62
C LEU A 290 -6.30 -20.81 10.91
N LEU A 291 -6.89 -21.05 12.08
CA LEU A 291 -6.34 -20.61 13.37
C LEU A 291 -5.09 -21.41 13.78
N THR A 292 -5.03 -22.72 13.47
CA THR A 292 -3.80 -23.50 13.63
C THR A 292 -2.70 -22.97 12.70
N THR A 293 -3.03 -22.63 11.45
CA THR A 293 -2.10 -21.94 10.54
C THR A 293 -1.62 -20.61 11.15
N ALA A 294 -2.52 -19.79 11.69
CA ALA A 294 -2.15 -18.52 12.32
C ALA A 294 -1.21 -18.70 13.53
N ASN A 295 -1.45 -19.70 14.37
CA ASN A 295 -0.58 -20.04 15.50
C ASN A 295 0.80 -20.52 15.06
N PHE A 296 0.86 -21.38 14.03
CA PHE A 296 2.12 -21.80 13.43
C PHE A 296 2.93 -20.58 12.97
N LEU A 297 2.34 -19.70 12.16
CA LEU A 297 2.99 -18.50 11.62
C LEU A 297 3.46 -17.54 12.73
N LYS A 298 2.66 -17.38 13.79
CA LYS A 298 3.00 -16.58 14.99
C LYS A 298 4.22 -17.17 15.70
N ASN A 299 4.19 -18.45 15.98
CA ASN A 299 5.19 -19.13 16.82
C ASN A 299 6.51 -19.38 16.09
N THR A 300 6.50 -19.43 14.75
CA THR A 300 7.72 -19.44 13.95
C THR A 300 8.23 -18.05 13.60
N GLY A 301 7.52 -16.98 14.02
CA GLY A 301 7.92 -15.60 13.73
C GLY A 301 7.86 -15.22 12.24
N TYR A 302 7.02 -15.88 11.43
CA TYR A 302 6.98 -15.64 9.97
C TYR A 302 6.79 -14.16 9.63
N PHE A 303 5.91 -13.47 10.37
CA PHE A 303 5.58 -12.07 10.14
C PHE A 303 6.61 -11.06 10.69
N ILE A 304 7.66 -11.53 11.36
CA ILE A 304 8.81 -10.68 11.75
C ILE A 304 9.60 -10.30 10.51
N GLU A 305 9.80 -11.26 9.61
CA GLU A 305 10.60 -11.10 8.39
C GLU A 305 9.73 -10.79 7.15
N ASN A 306 8.49 -11.29 7.14
CA ASN A 306 7.60 -11.20 6.00
C ASN A 306 6.37 -10.34 6.32
N LYS A 307 5.95 -9.48 5.38
CA LYS A 307 4.77 -8.62 5.61
C LYS A 307 3.45 -9.29 5.24
N VAL A 308 3.48 -10.16 4.23
CA VAL A 308 2.31 -10.82 3.65
C VAL A 308 2.66 -12.26 3.34
N LEU A 309 1.76 -13.19 3.65
CA LEU A 309 1.86 -14.60 3.26
C LEU A 309 1.20 -14.82 1.89
N PRO A 310 1.91 -15.37 0.88
CA PRO A 310 1.33 -15.64 -0.43
C PRO A 310 0.14 -16.61 -0.36
N ASP A 311 -0.88 -16.40 -1.21
CA ASP A 311 -2.10 -17.23 -1.28
C ASP A 311 -1.80 -18.73 -1.36
N LYS A 312 -0.84 -19.11 -2.21
CA LYS A 312 -0.42 -20.51 -2.36
C LYS A 312 0.09 -21.08 -1.02
N GLN A 313 0.99 -20.37 -0.34
CA GLN A 313 1.56 -20.83 0.92
C GLN A 313 0.52 -20.88 2.05
N LEU A 314 -0.41 -19.91 2.09
CA LEU A 314 -1.52 -19.97 3.04
C LEU A 314 -2.40 -21.20 2.79
N ASN A 315 -2.83 -21.44 1.55
CA ASN A 315 -3.70 -22.58 1.22
C ASN A 315 -3.01 -23.92 1.51
N GLU A 316 -1.71 -24.02 1.21
CA GLU A 316 -0.87 -25.15 1.60
C GLU A 316 -0.88 -25.34 3.13
N SER A 317 -0.60 -24.28 3.89
CA SER A 317 -0.55 -24.32 5.35
C SER A 317 -1.91 -24.68 5.99
N ILE A 318 -3.01 -24.15 5.45
CA ILE A 318 -4.37 -24.50 5.87
C ILE A 318 -4.66 -25.98 5.61
N SER A 319 -4.22 -26.52 4.46
CA SER A 319 -4.40 -27.94 4.12
C SER A 319 -3.63 -28.85 5.08
N ILE A 320 -2.41 -28.46 5.45
CA ILE A 320 -1.62 -29.15 6.47
C ILE A 320 -2.31 -29.08 7.83
N SER A 321 -2.77 -27.90 8.25
CA SER A 321 -3.50 -27.72 9.50
C SER A 321 -4.78 -28.55 9.55
N HIS A 322 -5.51 -28.66 8.44
CA HIS A 322 -6.69 -29.52 8.32
C HIS A 322 -6.34 -31.00 8.53
N PHE A 323 -5.26 -31.47 7.91
CA PHE A 323 -4.75 -32.84 8.14
C PHE A 323 -4.37 -33.07 9.62
N ILE A 324 -3.68 -32.11 10.24
CA ILE A 324 -3.24 -32.21 11.65
C ILE A 324 -4.43 -32.28 12.61
N GLN A 325 -5.48 -31.53 12.34
CA GLN A 325 -6.67 -31.51 13.18
C GLN A 325 -7.55 -32.76 13.04
N ASN A 326 -7.41 -33.51 11.95
CA ASN A 326 -8.18 -34.73 11.77
C ASN A 326 -7.76 -35.78 12.82
N GLY A 327 -8.71 -36.26 13.62
CA GLY A 327 -8.46 -37.28 14.66
C GLY A 327 -8.09 -38.65 14.10
N HIS A 328 -8.48 -38.96 12.86
CA HIS A 328 -8.25 -40.26 12.22
C HIS A 328 -7.31 -40.15 11.01
N LYS A 329 -6.04 -39.77 11.26
CA LYS A 329 -5.04 -39.58 10.20
C LYS A 329 -4.63 -40.92 9.59
N THR A 330 -4.83 -41.10 8.28
CA THR A 330 -4.33 -42.27 7.56
C THR A 330 -3.11 -41.93 6.71
N ARG A 331 -2.29 -42.93 6.35
CA ARG A 331 -1.21 -42.76 5.37
C ARG A 331 -1.71 -42.30 4.00
N ASN A 332 -2.90 -42.76 3.60
CA ASN A 332 -3.49 -42.34 2.33
C ASN A 332 -3.81 -40.84 2.33
N ASP A 333 -4.36 -40.31 3.42
CA ASP A 333 -4.61 -38.87 3.56
C ASP A 333 -3.31 -38.08 3.49
N PHE A 334 -2.25 -38.58 4.12
CA PHE A 334 -0.93 -37.98 4.10
C PHE A 334 -0.32 -37.95 2.68
N TYR A 335 -0.39 -39.05 1.93
CA TYR A 335 0.09 -39.06 0.54
C TYR A 335 -0.73 -38.17 -0.40
N ASN A 336 -2.03 -38.03 -0.15
CA ASN A 336 -2.85 -37.07 -0.90
C ASN A 336 -2.40 -35.64 -0.59
N LEU A 337 -2.20 -35.29 0.68
CA LEU A 337 -1.66 -33.99 1.09
C LEU A 337 -0.31 -33.69 0.41
N MET A 338 0.58 -34.67 0.32
CA MET A 338 1.89 -34.52 -0.33
C MET A 338 1.83 -34.20 -1.83
N LYS A 339 0.73 -34.53 -2.51
CA LYS A 339 0.55 -34.18 -3.94
C LYS A 339 0.16 -32.72 -4.12
N ASP A 340 -0.58 -32.18 -3.16
CA ASP A 340 -1.20 -30.86 -3.25
C ASP A 340 -0.37 -29.76 -2.57
N VAL A 341 0.63 -30.14 -1.77
CA VAL A 341 1.43 -29.23 -0.95
C VAL A 341 2.92 -29.34 -1.26
N SER A 342 3.61 -28.21 -1.33
CA SER A 342 5.06 -28.21 -1.51
C SER A 342 5.80 -28.88 -0.34
N SER A 343 6.81 -29.70 -0.65
CA SER A 343 7.56 -30.43 0.38
C SER A 343 8.22 -29.50 1.40
N LYS A 344 8.67 -28.32 0.96
CA LYS A 344 9.23 -27.28 1.84
C LYS A 344 8.23 -26.79 2.88
N THR A 345 7.01 -26.41 2.47
CA THR A 345 5.97 -25.95 3.41
C THR A 345 5.55 -27.06 4.36
N LEU A 346 5.33 -28.27 3.81
CA LEU A 346 4.93 -29.44 4.59
C LEU A 346 5.98 -29.81 5.63
N LEU A 347 7.26 -29.85 5.25
CA LEU A 347 8.36 -30.19 6.14
C LEU A 347 8.53 -29.15 7.23
N SER A 348 8.47 -27.86 6.89
CA SER A 348 8.58 -26.76 7.87
C SER A 348 7.45 -26.82 8.91
N GLN A 349 6.21 -27.02 8.47
CA GLN A 349 5.07 -27.02 9.38
C GLN A 349 5.01 -28.32 10.20
N LEU A 350 5.19 -29.49 9.60
CA LEU A 350 5.23 -30.75 10.37
C LEU A 350 6.38 -30.76 11.37
N ALA A 351 7.54 -30.20 11.02
CA ALA A 351 8.69 -30.10 11.93
C ALA A 351 8.37 -29.32 13.21
N TYR A 352 7.49 -28.32 13.10
CA TYR A 352 6.98 -27.58 14.24
C TYR A 352 5.89 -28.38 14.98
N GLU A 353 4.90 -28.87 14.25
CA GLU A 353 3.67 -29.45 14.80
C GLU A 353 3.93 -30.78 15.54
N PHE A 354 4.88 -31.62 15.10
CA PHE A 354 5.18 -32.86 15.82
C PHE A 354 5.75 -32.63 17.23
N ARG A 355 6.35 -31.46 17.46
CA ARG A 355 6.85 -31.07 18.79
C ARG A 355 5.70 -30.77 19.75
N LEU A 356 4.53 -30.41 19.22
CA LEU A 356 3.30 -30.19 19.96
C LEU A 356 2.46 -31.47 20.07
N ASP A 357 2.34 -32.24 18.99
CA ASP A 357 1.64 -33.52 18.94
C ASP A 357 2.56 -34.64 18.46
N LYS A 358 3.03 -35.48 19.40
CA LYS A 358 3.94 -36.60 19.11
C LYS A 358 3.35 -37.64 18.15
N ASN A 359 2.02 -37.68 17.97
CA ASN A 359 1.39 -38.59 17.02
C ASN A 359 1.73 -38.26 15.56
N LEU A 360 2.26 -37.06 15.29
CA LEU A 360 2.71 -36.65 13.96
C LEU A 360 4.12 -37.14 13.60
N LEU A 361 4.86 -37.71 14.57
CA LEU A 361 6.26 -38.09 14.38
C LEU A 361 6.45 -39.09 13.24
N CYS A 362 5.54 -40.05 13.08
CA CYS A 362 5.62 -41.04 12.00
C CYS A 362 5.54 -40.40 10.62
N PHE A 363 4.61 -39.46 10.42
CA PHE A 363 4.47 -38.72 9.17
C PHE A 363 5.67 -37.80 8.90
N TYR A 364 6.23 -37.18 9.94
CA TYR A 364 7.43 -36.36 9.81
C TYR A 364 8.66 -37.18 9.39
N ILE A 365 8.90 -38.33 10.04
CA ILE A 365 10.02 -39.23 9.67
C ILE A 365 9.86 -39.69 8.22
N GLU A 366 8.65 -40.10 7.84
CA GLU A 366 8.34 -40.56 6.49
C GLU A 366 8.62 -39.47 5.44
N LEU A 367 8.20 -38.24 5.70
CA LEU A 367 8.51 -37.10 4.83
C LEU A 367 10.01 -36.85 4.68
N VAL A 368 10.74 -36.85 5.80
CA VAL A 368 12.19 -36.63 5.81
C VAL A 368 12.90 -37.72 5.00
N GLN A 369 12.50 -38.98 5.16
CA GLN A 369 13.06 -40.10 4.40
C GLN A 369 12.81 -39.95 2.90
N LEU A 370 11.61 -39.54 2.50
CA LEU A 370 11.28 -39.29 1.09
C LEU A 370 12.09 -38.14 0.49
N GLU A 371 12.28 -37.03 1.22
CA GLU A 371 13.08 -35.91 0.74
C GLU A 371 14.58 -36.25 0.68
N ILE A 372 15.11 -37.02 1.64
CA ILE A 372 16.49 -37.53 1.59
C ILE A 372 16.68 -38.42 0.35
N HIS A 373 15.75 -39.32 0.08
CA HIS A 373 15.82 -40.20 -1.08
C HIS A 373 15.79 -39.42 -2.40
N LYS A 374 14.98 -38.35 -2.50
CA LYS A 374 14.97 -37.46 -3.67
C LYS A 374 16.30 -36.74 -3.87
N LEU A 375 16.93 -36.26 -2.80
CA LEU A 375 18.24 -35.62 -2.87
C LEU A 375 19.31 -36.60 -3.34
N GLN A 376 19.33 -37.82 -2.78
CA GLN A 376 20.28 -38.87 -3.19
C GLN A 376 20.10 -39.27 -4.66
N LEU A 377 18.86 -39.38 -5.14
CA LEU A 377 18.58 -39.63 -6.56
C LEU A 377 19.05 -38.48 -7.46
N SER A 378 18.87 -37.23 -7.02
CA SER A 378 19.34 -36.05 -7.76
C SER A 378 20.86 -36.05 -7.89
N ASP A 379 21.57 -36.36 -6.82
CA ASP A 379 23.04 -36.47 -6.83
C ASP A 379 23.50 -37.61 -7.75
N GLN A 380 22.82 -38.77 -7.70
CA GLN A 380 23.10 -39.87 -8.61
C GLN A 380 22.86 -39.51 -10.08
N LEU A 381 21.79 -38.77 -10.38
CA LEU A 381 21.50 -38.31 -11.74
C LEU A 381 22.58 -37.36 -12.27
N LEU A 382 23.03 -36.41 -11.44
CA LEU A 382 24.12 -35.49 -11.78
C LEU A 382 25.43 -36.23 -12.04
N HIS A 383 25.72 -37.29 -11.27
CA HIS A 383 26.88 -38.14 -11.52
C HIS A 383 26.77 -38.92 -12.83
N VAL A 384 25.58 -39.40 -13.19
CA VAL A 384 25.34 -40.09 -14.46
C VAL A 384 25.47 -39.12 -15.64
N GLU A 385 24.88 -37.92 -15.56
CA GLU A 385 24.99 -36.89 -16.60
C GLU A 385 26.44 -36.42 -16.80
N ALA A 386 27.20 -36.27 -15.71
CA ALA A 386 28.63 -35.96 -15.79
C ALA A 386 29.43 -37.08 -16.46
N ASN A 387 29.14 -38.34 -16.13
CA ASN A 387 29.78 -39.50 -16.73
C ASN A 387 29.43 -39.65 -18.22
N ASP A 388 28.18 -39.41 -18.60
CA ASP A 388 27.73 -39.41 -19.99
C ASP A 388 28.42 -38.30 -20.79
N GLN A 389 28.60 -37.11 -20.20
CA GLN A 389 29.32 -36.01 -20.84
C GLN A 389 30.82 -36.34 -21.01
N ILE A 390 31.45 -37.01 -20.03
CA ILE A 390 32.82 -37.51 -20.13
C ILE A 390 32.93 -38.55 -21.24
N LEU A 391 32.02 -39.52 -21.31
CA LEU A 391 31.97 -40.54 -22.38
C LEU A 391 31.79 -39.90 -23.76
N LYS A 392 30.94 -38.88 -23.87
CA LYS A 392 30.74 -38.13 -25.12
C LYS A 392 32.00 -37.38 -25.55
N ASN A 393 32.71 -36.77 -24.60
CA ASN A 393 33.97 -36.08 -24.84
C ASN A 393 35.08 -37.08 -25.24
N MET A 394 35.17 -38.25 -24.60
CA MET A 394 36.11 -39.31 -24.99
C MET A 394 35.83 -39.85 -26.39
N SER A 395 34.56 -40.08 -26.74
CA SER A 395 34.17 -40.51 -28.10
C SER A 395 34.52 -39.46 -29.16
N ASN A 396 34.41 -38.18 -28.84
CA ASN A 396 34.81 -37.09 -29.74
C ASN A 396 36.33 -37.03 -29.92
N ILE A 397 37.11 -37.31 -28.88
CA ILE A 397 38.59 -37.41 -28.94
C ILE A 397 39.01 -38.63 -29.77
N GLU A 398 38.38 -39.79 -29.59
CA GLU A 398 38.66 -40.98 -30.41
C GLU A 398 38.33 -40.72 -31.89
N LYS A 399 37.25 -40.01 -32.19
CA LYS A 399 36.91 -39.60 -33.56
C LYS A 399 37.93 -38.62 -34.15
N SER A 400 38.48 -37.69 -33.36
CA SER A 400 39.51 -36.77 -33.86
C SER A 400 40.83 -37.50 -34.11
N LEU A 401 41.22 -38.43 -33.24
CA LEU A 401 42.42 -39.26 -33.41
C LEU A 401 42.32 -40.21 -34.62
N LEU A 402 41.13 -40.71 -34.93
CA LEU A 402 40.88 -41.51 -36.13
C LEU A 402 40.83 -40.68 -37.42
N GLN A 403 40.54 -39.37 -37.34
CA GLN A 403 40.64 -38.45 -38.48
C GLN A 403 42.08 -38.00 -38.75
N ASP A 404 42.90 -37.85 -37.71
CA ASP A 404 44.32 -37.49 -37.84
C ASP A 404 45.23 -38.66 -38.26
N GLY A 405 44.75 -39.91 -38.16
CA GLY A 405 45.46 -41.11 -38.64
C GLY A 405 45.56 -41.25 -40.17
N ASN A 406 44.97 -40.32 -40.94
CA ASN A 406 44.97 -40.29 -42.41
C ASN A 406 45.80 -39.14 -43.00
N LEU A 407 46.90 -38.75 -42.33
CA LEU A 407 47.88 -37.82 -42.90
C LEU A 407 49.13 -38.57 -43.34
N GLU A 408 49.18 -38.80 -44.65
CA GLU A 408 50.36 -39.22 -45.40
C GLU A 408 51.55 -38.31 -45.13
N LEU A 409 52.69 -38.99 -44.90
CA LEU A 409 54.06 -38.61 -45.26
C LEU A 409 54.19 -37.36 -46.14
N HIS A 410 54.62 -36.25 -45.54
CA HIS A 410 55.53 -35.35 -46.24
C HIS A 410 56.64 -34.87 -45.30
N GLY A 411 57.86 -35.28 -45.66
CA GLY A 411 59.07 -34.89 -44.97
C GLY A 411 59.42 -33.43 -45.17
N ALA A 412 60.02 -32.85 -44.14
CA ALA A 412 61.01 -31.79 -44.30
C ALA A 412 61.97 -31.87 -43.11
N CYS A 413 63.23 -32.19 -43.44
CA CYS A 413 64.38 -32.05 -42.57
C CYS A 413 64.49 -30.62 -42.04
N GLY A 414 64.86 -30.48 -40.76
CA GLY A 414 65.40 -29.21 -40.28
C GLY A 414 65.52 -29.12 -38.77
N GLY A 415 66.73 -29.32 -38.26
CA GLY A 415 67.21 -28.60 -37.08
C GLY A 415 67.04 -29.29 -35.73
N ILE A 416 68.07 -30.04 -35.35
CA ILE A 416 68.38 -30.35 -33.96
C ILE A 416 68.69 -29.03 -33.22
N SER A 417 67.97 -28.73 -32.15
CA SER A 417 68.59 -28.07 -30.99
C SER A 417 67.91 -28.53 -29.71
N THR A 418 68.67 -29.27 -28.92
CA THR A 418 68.44 -29.61 -27.53
C THR A 418 68.33 -28.36 -26.66
N GLN A 419 67.29 -28.26 -25.83
CA GLN A 419 67.46 -27.76 -24.46
C GLN A 419 66.32 -28.27 -23.58
N SER A 420 66.74 -29.14 -22.66
CA SER A 420 66.08 -29.43 -21.39
C SER A 420 65.89 -28.16 -20.58
N GLU A 421 64.73 -27.99 -19.95
CA GLU A 421 64.68 -27.56 -18.56
C GLU A 421 63.35 -27.96 -17.90
N SER A 422 63.54 -28.60 -16.76
CA SER A 422 62.60 -29.00 -15.73
C SER A 422 62.03 -27.80 -14.96
N GLU A 423 61.02 -28.11 -14.13
CA GLU A 423 60.50 -27.41 -12.92
C GLU A 423 59.01 -27.07 -13.10
N LEU A 424 58.04 -27.77 -12.51
CA LEU A 424 57.82 -28.12 -11.09
C LEU A 424 57.93 -26.90 -10.16
N ASP A 425 56.78 -26.29 -9.86
CA ASP A 425 56.39 -25.71 -8.57
C ASP A 425 54.89 -25.39 -8.69
N ILE A 426 53.95 -26.03 -7.98
CA ILE A 426 53.70 -26.05 -6.53
C ILE A 426 53.72 -24.65 -5.90
N SER A 427 52.53 -24.05 -5.84
CA SER A 427 51.98 -23.47 -4.61
C SER A 427 50.46 -23.46 -4.67
#